data_AF-A0A0P1ED94-F1
#
_entry.id   AF-A0A0P1ED94-F1
#
_cell.length_a   1.000
_cell.length_b   1.000
_cell.length_c   1.000
_cell.angle_alpha   90.00
_cell.angle_beta   90.00
_cell.angle_gamma   90.00
#
_symmetry.space_group_name_H-M   'P 1'
#
loop_
_entity.id
_entity.type
_entity.pdbx_description
1 polymer ?
#
loop_
_entity_poly.entity_id
_entity_poly.type
_entity_poly.pdbx_seq_one_letter_code
_entity_poly.pdbx_strand_id
1 'polypeptide(L)'
;MSIRIETEQPDAFSVRQTSTELDYESAVLLRATILPIFTSAASWAGLTDILNDKGYRLVFRDGRMCLTDQTTGDRICGLRFLGLEFRDLVRRLGRPVVVARGHEADGDVLTARPTA
;
A
#
# COMPACT_ATOMS: atom_id res chain seq x y z
N MET A 1 -14.70 -41.37 42.21
CA MET A 1 -15.23 -40.49 41.16
C MET A 1 -14.22 -39.36 40.97
N SER A 2 -13.37 -39.45 39.96
CA SER A 2 -12.33 -38.45 39.68
C SER A 2 -12.64 -37.87 38.30
N ILE A 3 -13.05 -36.61 38.29
CA ILE A 3 -13.51 -35.92 37.08
C ILE A 3 -12.25 -35.37 36.40
N ARG A 4 -11.88 -35.95 35.26
CA ARG A 4 -10.99 -35.31 34.29
C ARG A 4 -11.83 -34.35 33.47
N ILE A 5 -11.46 -33.09 33.42
CA ILE A 5 -11.83 -32.23 32.28
C ILE A 5 -10.54 -31.54 31.86
N GLU A 6 -10.08 -31.98 30.70
CA GLU A 6 -8.94 -31.52 29.92
C GLU A 6 -9.01 -30.00 29.74
N THR A 7 -7.88 -29.34 29.91
CA THR A 7 -7.64 -27.98 29.41
C THR A 7 -7.72 -28.00 27.89
N GLU A 8 -8.89 -27.69 27.33
CA GLU A 8 -9.00 -27.29 25.93
C GLU A 8 -8.34 -25.91 25.76
N GLN A 9 -7.06 -25.93 25.41
CA GLN A 9 -6.42 -24.84 24.68
C GLN A 9 -6.93 -24.89 23.24
N PRO A 10 -7.65 -23.87 22.73
CA PRO A 10 -7.80 -23.72 21.30
C PRO A 10 -6.50 -23.13 20.75
N ASP A 11 -5.61 -24.02 20.32
CA ASP A 11 -4.51 -23.71 19.43
C ASP A 11 -5.06 -23.58 17.98
N ALA A 12 -4.38 -22.77 17.18
CA ALA A 12 -4.62 -22.50 15.76
C ALA A 12 -5.70 -21.47 15.38
N PHE A 13 -5.60 -20.26 15.93
CA PHE A 13 -5.66 -19.08 15.06
C PHE A 13 -4.24 -18.68 14.69
N SER A 14 -3.67 -19.40 13.72
CA SER A 14 -2.51 -18.92 12.99
C SER A 14 -2.96 -17.70 12.18
N VAL A 15 -2.99 -16.56 12.85
CA VAL A 15 -3.15 -15.26 12.21
C VAL A 15 -1.85 -15.04 11.46
N ARG A 16 -1.77 -15.55 10.24
CA ARG A 16 -0.95 -14.94 9.21
C ARG A 16 -1.53 -13.53 9.05
N GLN A 17 -1.02 -12.58 9.84
CA GLN A 17 -1.45 -11.19 9.89
C GLN A 17 -1.11 -10.52 8.56
N THR A 18 -1.93 -10.78 7.55
CA THR A 18 -1.96 -10.05 6.30
C THR A 18 -2.82 -8.81 6.51
N SER A 19 -2.16 -7.66 6.70
CA SER A 19 -2.76 -6.33 6.85
C SER A 19 -3.73 -6.17 8.02
N THR A 20 -3.38 -5.29 8.95
CA THR A 20 -4.32 -4.64 9.86
C THR A 20 -5.56 -4.23 9.06
N GLU A 21 -6.69 -4.92 9.26
CA GLU A 21 -7.99 -4.47 8.75
C GLU A 21 -8.23 -3.12 9.41
N LEU A 22 -8.00 -2.04 8.65
CA LEU A 22 -8.38 -0.69 9.05
C LEU A 22 -9.86 -0.72 9.43
N ASP A 23 -10.20 -0.18 10.60
CA ASP A 23 -11.60 0.02 10.93
C ASP A 23 -12.26 0.93 9.88
N TYR A 24 -13.58 0.84 9.77
CA TYR A 24 -14.32 1.56 8.74
C TYR A 24 -14.08 3.08 8.76
N GLU A 25 -13.97 3.67 9.95
CA GLU A 25 -13.76 5.12 10.09
C GLU A 25 -12.38 5.51 9.57
N SER A 26 -11.33 4.81 10.02
CA SER A 26 -9.96 5.01 9.55
C SER A 26 -9.83 4.74 8.04
N ALA A 27 -10.52 3.75 7.52
CA ALA A 27 -10.54 3.43 6.09
C ALA A 27 -11.18 4.56 5.27
N VAL A 28 -12.34 5.07 5.71
CA VAL A 28 -13.03 6.20 5.06
C VAL A 28 -12.17 7.45 5.10
N LEU A 29 -11.58 7.77 6.25
CA LEU A 29 -10.71 8.93 6.42
C LEU A 29 -9.46 8.83 5.55
N LEU A 30 -8.80 7.67 5.54
CA LEU A 30 -7.64 7.41 4.70
C LEU A 30 -8.00 7.61 3.22
N ARG A 31 -9.10 7.02 2.76
CA ARG A 31 -9.54 7.17 1.37
C ARG A 31 -9.86 8.63 1.03
N ALA A 32 -10.61 9.33 1.89
CA ALA A 32 -10.97 10.73 1.69
C ALA A 32 -9.74 11.65 1.65
N THR A 33 -8.70 11.33 2.40
CA THR A 33 -7.46 12.12 2.46
C THR A 33 -6.54 11.83 1.27
N ILE A 34 -6.42 10.56 0.87
CA ILE A 34 -5.44 10.13 -0.12
C ILE A 34 -5.97 10.27 -1.55
N LEU A 35 -7.24 9.94 -1.80
CA LEU A 35 -7.80 9.97 -3.14
C LEU A 35 -7.64 11.34 -3.83
N PRO A 36 -7.86 12.50 -3.16
CA PRO A 36 -7.64 13.81 -3.76
C PRO A 36 -6.22 14.00 -4.30
N ILE A 37 -5.21 13.50 -3.60
CA ILE A 37 -3.79 13.58 -4.00
C ILE A 37 -3.58 12.85 -5.31
N PHE A 38 -4.12 11.63 -5.43
CA PHE A 38 -4.08 10.90 -6.68
C PHE A 38 -4.81 11.69 -7.76
N THR A 39 -6.01 12.21 -7.51
CA THR A 39 -6.80 12.89 -8.54
C THR A 39 -6.25 14.24 -8.98
N SER A 40 -5.50 14.95 -8.15
CA SER A 40 -4.95 16.29 -8.46
C SER A 40 -3.53 16.27 -9.00
N ALA A 41 -2.78 15.18 -8.80
CA ALA A 41 -1.41 15.07 -9.27
C ALA A 41 -1.30 15.22 -10.81
N ALA A 42 -0.36 16.05 -11.25
CA ALA A 42 -0.05 16.27 -12.66
C ALA A 42 1.08 15.37 -13.19
N SER A 43 1.84 14.72 -12.30
CA SER A 43 2.95 13.83 -12.65
C SER A 43 3.18 12.78 -11.56
N TRP A 44 3.88 11.69 -11.90
CA TRP A 44 4.32 10.69 -10.92
C TRP A 44 5.28 11.27 -9.88
N ALA A 45 6.13 12.22 -10.28
CA ALA A 45 7.03 12.95 -9.41
C ALA A 45 6.25 13.69 -8.32
N GLY A 46 5.35 14.59 -8.71
CA GLY A 46 4.56 15.37 -7.78
C GLY A 46 3.63 14.50 -6.91
N LEU A 47 3.07 13.42 -7.47
CA LEU A 47 2.31 12.45 -6.68
C LEU A 47 3.17 11.84 -5.56
N THR A 48 4.37 11.38 -5.91
CA THR A 48 5.27 10.72 -4.96
C THR A 48 5.81 11.71 -3.92
N ASP A 49 6.11 12.95 -4.31
CA ASP A 49 6.54 14.00 -3.39
C ASP A 49 5.46 14.34 -2.35
N ILE A 50 4.21 14.57 -2.79
CA ILE A 50 3.09 14.87 -1.87
C ILE A 50 2.81 13.70 -0.93
N LEU A 51 2.95 12.45 -1.40
CA LEU A 51 2.78 11.27 -0.57
C LEU A 51 3.90 11.14 0.46
N ASN A 52 5.15 11.37 0.06
CA ASN A 52 6.31 11.32 0.95
C ASN A 52 6.20 12.38 2.05
N ASP A 53 5.77 13.60 1.72
CA ASP A 53 5.54 14.67 2.72
C ASP A 53 4.48 14.29 3.76
N LYS A 54 3.60 13.34 3.43
CA LYS A 54 2.57 12.80 4.31
C LYS A 54 2.98 11.51 5.02
N GLY A 55 4.22 11.07 4.86
CA GLY A 55 4.72 9.83 5.47
C GLY A 55 4.35 8.56 4.71
N TYR A 56 3.98 8.67 3.42
CA TYR A 56 3.61 7.52 2.59
C TYR A 56 4.57 7.33 1.42
N ARG A 57 4.85 6.08 1.07
CA ARG A 57 5.59 5.73 -0.15
C ARG A 57 4.72 5.00 -1.15
N LEU A 58 4.84 5.37 -2.42
CA LEU A 58 4.20 4.69 -3.54
C LEU A 58 5.16 3.65 -4.13
N VAL A 59 4.78 2.37 -4.02
CA VAL A 59 5.64 1.24 -4.43
C VAL A 59 4.83 0.18 -5.17
N PHE A 60 5.52 -0.69 -5.90
CA PHE A 60 5.01 -1.95 -6.39
C PHE A 60 5.37 -3.06 -5.41
N ARG A 61 4.36 -3.82 -4.99
CA ARG A 61 4.49 -5.07 -4.23
C ARG A 61 3.70 -6.18 -4.92
N ASP A 62 4.33 -7.31 -5.20
CA ASP A 62 3.73 -8.43 -5.93
C ASP A 62 3.11 -7.99 -7.28
N GLY A 63 3.79 -7.10 -7.99
CA GLY A 63 3.31 -6.53 -9.25
C GLY A 63 2.10 -5.59 -9.13
N ARG A 64 1.71 -5.18 -7.91
CA ARG A 64 0.60 -4.26 -7.67
C ARG A 64 1.08 -2.98 -7.01
N MET A 65 0.61 -1.84 -7.52
CA MET A 65 0.86 -0.55 -6.89
C MET A 65 0.10 -0.43 -5.57
N CYS A 66 0.81 -0.05 -4.52
CA CYS A 66 0.28 0.17 -3.18
C CYS A 66 0.99 1.31 -2.46
N LEU A 67 0.31 1.83 -1.44
CA LEU A 67 0.88 2.71 -0.45
C LEU A 67 1.48 1.90 0.69
N THR A 68 2.66 2.32 1.11
CA THR A 68 3.36 1.81 2.29
C THR A 68 3.65 2.94 3.24
N ASP A 69 3.75 2.63 4.53
CA ASP A 69 4.26 3.56 5.51
C ASP A 69 5.72 3.90 5.19
N GLN A 70 6.08 5.18 5.20
CA GLN A 70 7.42 5.59 4.86
C GLN A 70 8.45 5.09 5.88
N THR A 71 8.08 5.02 7.16
CA THR A 71 8.96 4.68 8.27
C THR A 71 9.11 3.16 8.42
N THR A 72 7.99 2.44 8.52
CA THR A 72 8.01 0.98 8.76
C THR A 72 8.15 0.18 7.47
N GLY A 73 7.70 0.74 6.34
CA GLY A 73 7.62 0.03 5.07
C GLY A 73 6.41 -0.90 4.96
N ASP A 74 5.55 -0.94 5.98
CA ASP A 74 4.37 -1.79 5.99
C ASP A 74 3.35 -1.35 4.95
N ARG A 75 2.67 -2.32 4.35
CA ARG A 75 1.62 -2.06 3.38
C ARG A 75 0.38 -1.48 4.07
N ILE A 76 -0.04 -0.32 3.62
CA ILE A 76 -1.25 0.36 4.11
C ILE A 76 -2.44 -0.02 3.24
N CYS A 77 -2.41 0.30 1.94
CA CYS A 77 -3.51 -0.01 1.04
C CYS A 77 -3.07 -0.08 -0.43
N GLY A 78 -3.86 -0.75 -1.27
CA GLY A 78 -3.67 -0.78 -2.73
C GLY A 78 -4.52 0.26 -3.45
N LEU A 79 -4.26 0.50 -4.75
CA LEU A 79 -5.06 1.43 -5.56
C LEU A 79 -6.58 1.12 -5.56
N ARG A 80 -6.95 -0.17 -5.59
CA ARG A 80 -8.35 -0.59 -5.59
C ARG A 80 -9.11 -0.15 -4.33
N PHE A 81 -8.43 -0.09 -3.18
CA PHE A 81 -9.01 0.44 -1.95
C PHE A 81 -9.40 1.91 -2.09
N LEU A 82 -8.62 2.69 -2.84
CA LEU A 82 -8.93 4.09 -3.14
C LEU A 82 -10.03 4.23 -4.20
N GLY A 83 -10.43 3.14 -4.87
CA GLY A 83 -11.31 3.15 -6.03
C GLY A 83 -10.61 3.60 -7.31
N LEU A 84 -9.30 3.36 -7.40
CA LEU A 84 -8.47 3.73 -8.54
C LEU A 84 -7.97 2.50 -9.29
N GLU A 85 -7.85 2.64 -10.61
CA GLU A 85 -7.21 1.66 -11.47
C GLU A 85 -5.85 2.17 -11.94
N PHE A 86 -4.83 1.31 -11.88
CA PHE A 86 -3.47 1.68 -12.31
C PHE A 86 -3.44 2.16 -13.77
N ARG A 87 -4.25 1.54 -14.63
CA ARG A 87 -4.38 1.92 -16.04
C ARG A 87 -4.80 3.37 -16.23
N ASP A 88 -5.71 3.86 -15.40
CA ASP A 88 -6.23 5.23 -15.53
C ASP A 88 -5.20 6.26 -15.05
N LEU A 89 -4.43 5.93 -14.01
CA LEU A 89 -3.27 6.72 -13.62
C LEU A 89 -2.23 6.77 -14.74
N VAL A 90 -1.92 5.64 -15.39
CA VAL A 90 -0.97 5.60 -16.51
C VAL A 90 -1.47 6.41 -17.72
N ARG A 91 -2.78 6.35 -18.02
CA ARG A 91 -3.37 7.15 -19.10
C ARG A 91 -3.19 8.65 -18.87
N ARG A 92 -3.31 9.10 -17.62
CA ARG A 92 -3.26 10.53 -17.29
C ARG A 92 -1.85 11.04 -17.00
N LEU A 93 -1.04 10.28 -16.28
CA LEU A 93 0.29 10.66 -15.80
C LEU A 93 1.43 10.13 -16.69
N GLY A 94 1.12 9.28 -17.67
CA GLY A 94 2.11 8.53 -18.45
C GLY A 94 2.60 7.27 -17.72
N ARG A 95 3.63 6.61 -18.24
CA ARG A 95 4.21 5.42 -17.60
C ARG A 95 5.13 5.82 -16.44
N PRO A 96 4.98 5.24 -15.24
CA PRO A 96 5.91 5.49 -14.15
C PRO A 96 7.28 4.88 -14.46
N VAL A 97 8.34 5.53 -13.98
CA VAL A 97 9.67 4.93 -13.94
C VAL A 97 9.78 4.16 -12.62
N VAL A 98 10.13 2.88 -12.70
CA VAL A 98 10.19 1.99 -11.54
C VAL A 98 11.57 1.37 -11.46
N VAL A 99 12.17 1.38 -10.27
CA VAL A 99 13.38 0.60 -9.99
C VAL A 99 12.96 -0.72 -9.41
N ALA A 100 13.22 -1.81 -10.14
CA ALA A 100 12.93 -3.15 -9.68
C ALA A 100 13.70 -3.45 -8.38
N ARG A 101 13.01 -4.08 -7.43
CA ARG A 101 13.56 -4.57 -6.18
C ARG A 101 13.30 -6.07 -6.12
N GLY A 102 14.33 -6.87 -5.89
CA GLY A 102 14.17 -8.33 -5.81
C GLY A 102 13.64 -8.95 -7.12
N HIS A 103 12.91 -10.07 -6.98
CA HIS A 103 12.49 -10.92 -8.10
C HIS A 103 10.95 -11.02 -8.26
N GLU A 104 10.17 -10.43 -7.36
CA GLU A 104 8.70 -10.62 -7.28
C GLU A 104 7.89 -9.48 -7.92
N ALA A 105 8.46 -8.84 -8.96
CA ALA A 105 7.89 -7.64 -9.57
C ALA A 105 7.65 -6.49 -8.57
N ASP A 106 8.49 -6.45 -7.52
CA ASP A 106 8.57 -5.36 -6.57
C ASP A 106 9.36 -4.20 -7.15
N GLY A 107 9.05 -2.98 -6.71
CA GLY A 107 9.81 -1.83 -7.17
C GLY A 107 9.38 -0.50 -6.56
N ASP A 108 10.31 0.45 -6.54
CA ASP A 108 10.04 1.81 -6.07
C ASP A 108 9.71 2.71 -7.27
N VAL A 109 8.65 3.51 -7.15
CA VAL A 109 8.35 4.56 -8.14
C VAL A 109 9.35 5.70 -7.96
N LEU A 110 10.04 6.05 -9.04
CA LEU A 110 10.99 7.16 -9.00
C LEU A 110 10.31 8.50 -9.26
N THR A 111 10.71 9.51 -8.49
CA THR A 111 10.31 10.90 -8.67
C THR A 111 11.00 11.54 -9.87
N ALA A 112 12.21 11.09 -10.22
CA ALA A 112 12.96 11.58 -11.36
C ALA A 112 13.59 10.42 -12.13
N ARG A 113 13.83 10.62 -13.43
CA ARG A 113 14.64 9.67 -14.19
C ARG A 113 16.04 9.63 -13.57
N PRO A 114 16.57 8.45 -13.19
CA PRO A 114 17.91 8.36 -12.63
C PRO A 114 18.89 8.84 -13.69
N THR A 115 19.62 9.90 -13.38
CA THR A 115 20.66 10.44 -14.25
C THR A 115 21.91 9.61 -13.99
N ALA A 116 22.42 8.95 -15.05
CA ALA A 116 23.60 8.10 -14.98
C ALA A 116 24.88 8.91 -14.80
#